data_AF-A0A6M0QYY3-F1
#
_entry.id   AF-A0A6M0QYY3-F1
#
_cell.length_a   1.000
_cell.length_b   1.000
_cell.length_c   1.000
_cell.angle_alpha   90.00
_cell.angle_beta   90.00
_cell.angle_gamma   90.00
#
_symmetry.space_group_name_H-M   'P 1'
#
loop_
_entity.id
_entity.type
_entity.pdbx_description
1 polymer ?
#
loop_
_entity_poly.entity_id
_entity_poly.type
_entity_poly.pdbx_seq_one_letter_code
_entity_poly.pdbx_strand_id
1 'polypeptide(L)'
;MLDKPDIAALLGSRICHDLISPIGAISNGVELLLMDGMAKGPEMTLVAESVAHANARIRFFRVAFGQTSMDQRIGLAEVRSILGDLARGSRITVDWHAPPDLSRRETKLAFLCLLCLETALGQGGRITVERGEARWTLTGSAPRLRIDPDLWETLSNPQAGAEVGAGQVQFMLVPDEIARQHRRLTVEISETEIRLTF
;
A
#
# COMPACT_ATOMS: atom_id res chain seq x y z
N MET A 1 -14.50 1.35 29.08
CA MET A 1 -13.78 2.09 28.02
C MET A 1 -13.24 1.05 27.08
N LEU A 2 -13.64 1.06 25.80
CA LEU A 2 -12.88 0.32 24.79
C LEU A 2 -11.51 1.00 24.72
N ASP A 3 -10.45 0.28 25.04
CA ASP A 3 -9.09 0.79 24.89
C ASP A 3 -8.90 1.22 23.44
N LYS A 4 -8.39 2.44 23.23
CA LYS A 4 -8.06 2.90 21.89
C LYS A 4 -7.04 1.93 21.29
N PRO A 5 -7.25 1.43 20.05
CA PRO A 5 -6.31 0.52 19.43
C PRO A 5 -4.92 1.17 19.34
N ASP A 6 -3.89 0.43 19.74
CA ASP A 6 -2.50 0.88 19.65
C ASP A 6 -2.06 0.85 18.17
N ILE A 7 -2.28 1.97 17.49
CA ILE A 7 -1.95 2.13 16.07
C ILE A 7 -0.45 1.88 15.83
N ALA A 8 0.42 2.24 16.77
CA ALA A 8 1.85 2.03 16.63
C ALA A 8 2.20 0.54 16.69
N ALA A 9 1.61 -0.22 17.63
CA ALA A 9 1.76 -1.66 17.70
C ALA A 9 1.22 -2.36 16.44
N LEU A 10 0.00 -1.99 15.99
CA LEU A 10 -0.61 -2.54 14.77
C LEU A 10 0.25 -2.27 13.53
N LEU A 11 0.79 -1.05 13.41
CA LEU A 11 1.67 -0.69 12.31
C LEU A 11 2.99 -1.47 12.37
N GLY A 12 3.58 -1.64 13.56
CA GLY A 12 4.76 -2.47 13.77
C GLY A 12 4.51 -3.91 13.33
N SER A 13 3.40 -4.52 13.78
CA SER A 13 2.99 -5.86 13.37
C SER A 13 2.79 -5.98 11.86
N ARG A 14 2.17 -4.98 11.22
CA ARG A 14 1.96 -4.96 9.76
C ARG A 14 3.28 -4.95 9.00
N ILE A 15 4.21 -4.07 9.37
CA ILE A 15 5.51 -3.94 8.71
C ILE A 15 6.32 -5.24 8.89
N CYS A 16 6.34 -5.80 10.10
CA CYS A 16 7.02 -7.06 10.37
C CYS A 16 6.44 -8.21 9.54
N HIS A 17 5.11 -8.34 9.50
CA HIS A 17 4.43 -9.36 8.72
C HIS A 17 4.74 -9.28 7.22
N ASP A 18 4.70 -8.10 6.63
CA ASP A 18 4.89 -7.96 5.18
C ASP A 18 6.36 -8.11 4.77
N LEU A 19 7.31 -7.92 5.68
CA LEU A 19 8.74 -8.09 5.43
C LEU A 19 9.27 -9.48 5.79
N ILE A 20 8.61 -10.24 6.67
CA ILE A 20 9.14 -11.54 7.12
C ILE A 20 9.24 -12.56 5.97
N SER A 21 8.25 -12.57 5.08
CA SER A 21 8.20 -13.52 3.95
C SER A 21 9.37 -13.31 2.96
N PRO A 22 9.61 -12.11 2.40
CA PRO A 22 10.74 -11.93 1.50
C PRO A 22 12.09 -12.08 2.20
N ILE A 23 12.21 -11.72 3.48
CA ILE A 23 13.44 -11.95 4.25
C ILE A 23 13.72 -13.44 4.45
N GLY A 24 12.68 -14.24 4.76
CA GLY A 24 12.80 -15.69 4.86
C GLY A 24 13.24 -16.35 3.55
N ALA A 25 12.68 -15.89 2.42
CA ALA A 25 13.07 -16.38 1.10
C ALA A 25 14.55 -16.08 0.76
N ILE A 26 15.08 -14.94 1.21
CA ILE A 26 16.51 -14.61 1.09
C ILE A 26 17.36 -15.58 1.90
N SER A 27 17.00 -15.84 3.18
CA SER A 27 17.73 -16.78 4.04
C SER A 27 17.79 -18.17 3.41
N ASN A 28 16.63 -18.68 2.98
CA ASN A 28 16.53 -19.99 2.33
C ASN A 28 17.37 -20.06 1.06
N GLY A 29 17.33 -19.03 0.21
CA GLY A 29 18.13 -19.01 -1.02
C GLY A 29 19.64 -18.97 -0.75
N VAL A 30 20.08 -18.24 0.28
CA VAL A 30 21.49 -18.20 0.70
C VAL A 30 21.94 -19.56 1.27
N GLU A 31 21.11 -20.22 2.07
CA GLU A 31 21.39 -21.57 2.58
C GLU A 31 21.59 -22.58 1.44
N LEU A 32 20.72 -22.55 0.43
CA LEU A 32 20.85 -23.42 -0.75
C LEU A 32 22.15 -23.16 -1.53
N LEU A 33 22.54 -21.89 -1.71
CA LEU A 33 23.81 -21.53 -2.36
C LEU A 33 25.03 -22.07 -1.61
N LEU A 34 25.00 -22.07 -0.27
CA LEU A 34 26.07 -22.62 0.56
C LEU A 34 26.17 -24.14 0.47
N MET A 35 25.05 -24.83 0.19
CA MET A 35 25.02 -26.29 0.01
C MET A 35 25.53 -26.72 -1.37
N ASP A 36 25.14 -26.00 -2.44
CA ASP A 36 25.46 -26.38 -3.83
C ASP A 36 26.82 -25.85 -4.33
N GLY A 37 27.42 -24.88 -3.65
CA GLY A 37 28.75 -24.34 -3.98
C GLY A 37 28.82 -23.54 -5.31
N MET A 38 27.70 -23.36 -6.01
CA MET A 38 27.60 -22.69 -7.30
C MET A 38 26.93 -21.32 -7.16
N ALA A 39 27.68 -20.23 -7.36
CA ALA A 39 27.19 -18.86 -7.18
C ALA A 39 26.24 -18.33 -8.29
N LYS A 40 25.93 -19.14 -9.32
CA LYS A 40 25.14 -18.73 -10.50
C LYS A 40 24.00 -19.71 -10.82
N GLY A 41 23.34 -20.23 -9.79
CA GLY A 41 22.15 -21.09 -9.91
C GLY A 41 20.81 -20.33 -9.76
N PRO A 42 19.67 -21.02 -9.96
CA PRO A 42 18.33 -20.46 -9.74
C PRO A 42 18.11 -19.90 -8.32
N GLU A 43 18.87 -20.37 -7.34
CA GLU A 43 18.90 -19.90 -5.97
C GLU A 43 19.35 -18.43 -5.89
N MET A 44 20.36 -18.05 -6.68
CA MET A 44 20.83 -16.67 -6.75
C MET A 44 19.77 -15.74 -7.35
N THR A 45 19.01 -16.23 -8.34
CA THR A 45 17.86 -15.49 -8.90
C THR A 45 16.77 -15.30 -7.86
N LEU A 46 16.41 -16.35 -7.11
CA LEU A 46 15.43 -16.27 -6.02
C LEU A 46 15.84 -15.26 -4.94
N VAL A 47 17.11 -15.27 -4.55
CA VAL A 47 17.66 -14.28 -3.60
C VAL A 47 17.53 -12.86 -4.17
N ALA A 48 17.94 -12.64 -5.41
CA ALA A 48 17.88 -11.32 -6.04
C ALA A 48 16.44 -10.80 -6.15
N GLU A 49 15.49 -11.65 -6.53
CA GLU A 49 14.06 -11.31 -6.58
C GLU A 49 13.50 -10.99 -5.18
N SER A 50 13.85 -11.78 -4.17
CA SER A 50 13.40 -11.58 -2.80
C SER A 50 13.96 -10.29 -2.18
N VAL A 51 15.24 -9.97 -2.44
CA VAL A 51 15.86 -8.69 -2.07
C VAL A 51 15.15 -7.52 -2.75
N ALA A 52 14.88 -7.64 -4.06
CA ALA A 52 14.19 -6.59 -4.81
C ALA A 52 12.78 -6.34 -4.25
N HIS A 53 12.04 -7.41 -3.93
CA HIS A 53 10.70 -7.34 -3.35
C HIS A 53 10.70 -6.74 -1.92
N ALA A 54 11.64 -7.15 -1.05
CA ALA A 54 11.82 -6.54 0.27
C ALA A 54 12.11 -5.04 0.17
N ASN A 55 13.04 -4.65 -0.72
CA ASN A 55 13.37 -3.24 -0.95
C ASN A 55 12.19 -2.44 -1.52
N ALA A 56 11.37 -3.03 -2.37
CA ALA A 56 10.15 -2.40 -2.88
C ALA A 56 9.15 -2.12 -1.75
N ARG A 57 8.93 -3.10 -0.86
CA ARG A 57 8.06 -2.93 0.33
C ARG A 57 8.57 -1.86 1.28
N ILE A 58 9.87 -1.85 1.58
CA ILE A 58 10.46 -0.80 2.44
C ILE A 58 10.25 0.58 1.83
N ARG A 59 10.51 0.75 0.52
CA ARG A 59 10.28 2.03 -0.17
C ARG A 59 8.81 2.43 -0.14
N PHE A 60 7.88 1.50 -0.36
CA PHE A 60 6.45 1.75 -0.27
C PHE A 60 6.03 2.18 1.15
N PHE A 61 6.46 1.46 2.19
CA PHE A 61 6.15 1.81 3.58
C PHE A 61 6.75 3.15 3.99
N ARG A 62 7.94 3.48 3.51
CA ARG A 62 8.52 4.82 3.69
C ARG A 62 7.63 5.89 3.08
N VAL A 63 6.94 5.62 1.96
CA VAL A 63 5.97 6.54 1.36
C VAL A 63 4.67 6.60 2.17
N ALA A 64 4.04 5.44 2.39
CA ALA A 64 2.71 5.30 3.00
C ALA A 64 2.67 5.67 4.50
N PHE A 65 3.66 5.22 5.26
CA PHE A 65 3.67 5.31 6.73
C PHE A 65 4.67 6.35 7.26
N GLY A 66 5.63 6.75 6.44
CA GLY A 66 6.66 7.71 6.82
C GLY A 66 6.11 9.10 7.17
N GLN A 67 6.90 9.82 7.97
CA GLN A 67 6.68 11.24 8.24
C GLN A 67 6.91 12.08 6.98
N THR A 68 6.20 13.19 6.89
CA THR A 68 6.26 14.12 5.76
C THR A 68 6.25 15.55 6.27
N SER A 69 6.86 16.47 5.53
CA SER A 69 6.73 17.92 5.75
C SER A 69 5.91 18.58 4.64
N MET A 70 5.46 19.83 4.84
CA MET A 70 4.59 20.54 3.91
C MET A 70 5.17 20.69 2.50
N ASP A 71 6.44 21.09 2.42
CA ASP A 71 7.11 21.39 1.16
C ASP A 71 7.85 20.20 0.56
N GLN A 72 7.74 19.02 1.18
CA GLN A 72 8.42 17.84 0.69
C GLN A 72 7.80 17.37 -0.63
N ARG A 73 8.67 17.10 -1.60
CA ARG A 73 8.31 16.66 -2.96
C ARG A 73 8.75 15.22 -3.21
N ILE A 74 8.11 14.56 -4.15
CA ILE A 74 8.49 13.23 -4.66
C ILE A 74 8.26 13.18 -6.17
N GLY A 75 9.21 12.60 -6.90
CA GLY A 75 9.12 12.47 -8.34
C GLY A 75 8.17 11.35 -8.76
N LEU A 76 7.39 11.56 -9.82
CA LEU A 76 6.54 10.54 -10.42
C LEU A 76 7.32 9.29 -10.84
N ALA A 77 8.57 9.46 -11.30
CA ALA A 77 9.45 8.35 -11.67
C ALA A 77 9.75 7.44 -10.48
N GLU A 78 9.98 8.01 -9.28
CA GLU A 78 10.19 7.25 -8.05
C GLU A 78 8.91 6.48 -7.67
N VAL A 79 7.75 7.16 -7.71
CA VAL A 79 6.46 6.51 -7.44
C VAL A 79 6.22 5.32 -8.37
N ARG A 80 6.39 5.51 -9.68
CA ARG A 80 6.22 4.45 -10.69
C ARG A 80 7.23 3.32 -10.51
N SER A 81 8.48 3.62 -10.14
CA SER A 81 9.49 2.60 -9.84
C SER A 81 9.08 1.75 -8.63
N ILE A 82 8.62 2.36 -7.54
CA ILE A 82 8.17 1.63 -6.35
C ILE A 82 6.98 0.72 -6.68
N LEU A 83 5.97 1.26 -7.37
CA LEU A 83 4.77 0.50 -7.73
C LEU A 83 5.07 -0.60 -8.75
N GLY A 84 5.94 -0.35 -9.73
CA GLY A 84 6.38 -1.34 -10.70
C GLY A 84 7.14 -2.49 -10.05
N ASP A 85 8.01 -2.19 -9.09
CA ASP A 85 8.74 -3.21 -8.33
C ASP A 85 7.82 -4.09 -7.48
N LEU A 86 6.76 -3.51 -6.88
CA LEU A 86 5.74 -4.25 -6.12
C LEU A 86 4.78 -5.05 -7.00
N ALA A 87 4.50 -4.57 -8.21
CA ALA A 87 3.59 -5.24 -9.14
C ALA A 87 4.18 -6.55 -9.68
N ARG A 88 5.51 -6.76 -9.59
CA ARG A 88 6.16 -8.01 -9.99
C ARG A 88 5.64 -9.18 -9.14
N GLY A 89 4.86 -10.06 -9.76
CA GLY A 89 4.22 -11.20 -9.08
C GLY A 89 2.90 -10.85 -8.37
N SER A 90 2.44 -9.60 -8.44
CA SER A 90 1.11 -9.21 -7.97
C SER A 90 0.03 -9.48 -9.00
N ARG A 91 -1.19 -9.80 -8.54
CA ARG A 91 -2.38 -9.86 -9.40
C ARG A 91 -3.04 -8.49 -9.61
N ILE A 92 -2.51 -7.45 -8.94
CA ILE A 92 -2.99 -6.08 -9.04
C ILE A 92 -2.00 -5.27 -9.86
N THR A 93 -2.54 -4.55 -10.84
CA THR A 93 -1.78 -3.57 -11.62
C THR A 93 -2.15 -2.16 -11.17
N VAL A 94 -1.16 -1.26 -11.12
CA VAL A 94 -1.39 0.14 -10.76
C VAL A 94 -0.92 1.03 -11.89
N ASP A 95 -1.82 1.86 -12.39
CA ASP A 95 -1.58 2.84 -13.44
C ASP A 95 -1.68 4.24 -12.84
N TRP A 96 -0.61 5.04 -12.96
CA TRP A 96 -0.50 6.33 -12.25
C TRP A 96 -0.27 7.48 -13.23
N HIS A 97 -1.26 8.36 -13.31
CA HIS A 97 -1.30 9.55 -14.15
C HIS A 97 -1.25 10.82 -13.31
N ALA A 98 -0.10 11.48 -13.29
CA ALA A 98 0.09 12.72 -12.56
C ALA A 98 1.23 13.55 -13.18
N PRO A 99 1.42 14.81 -12.77
CA PRO A 99 2.60 15.60 -13.15
C PRO A 99 3.92 14.96 -12.67
N PRO A 100 5.08 15.34 -13.25
CA PRO A 100 6.37 14.75 -12.88
C PRO A 100 6.79 14.97 -11.43
N ASP A 101 6.30 16.03 -10.79
CA ASP A 101 6.65 16.43 -9.42
C ASP A 101 5.40 16.52 -8.54
N LEU A 102 5.41 15.79 -7.43
CA LEU A 102 4.23 15.53 -6.60
C LEU A 102 4.46 15.99 -5.16
N SER A 103 3.38 16.42 -4.49
CA SER A 103 3.42 16.64 -3.04
C SER A 103 3.58 15.31 -2.33
N ARG A 104 4.64 15.18 -1.52
CA ARG A 104 4.90 13.96 -0.76
C ARG A 104 3.79 13.62 0.23
N ARG A 105 3.11 14.65 0.77
CA ARG A 105 1.93 14.50 1.64
C ARG A 105 0.74 13.91 0.89
N GLU A 106 0.40 14.46 -0.27
CA GLU A 106 -0.69 13.93 -1.08
C GLU A 106 -0.39 12.50 -1.56
N THR A 107 0.85 12.23 -1.97
CA THR A 107 1.29 10.88 -2.37
C THR A 107 1.21 9.88 -1.21
N LYS A 108 1.53 10.29 0.02
CA LYS A 108 1.34 9.44 1.22
C LYS A 108 -0.11 8.97 1.32
N LEU A 109 -1.05 9.89 1.20
CA LEU A 109 -2.48 9.61 1.31
C LEU A 109 -2.95 8.70 0.17
N ALA A 110 -2.50 8.95 -1.07
CA ALA A 110 -2.76 8.05 -2.19
C ALA A 110 -2.22 6.64 -1.94
N PHE A 111 -1.02 6.48 -1.38
CA PHE A 111 -0.44 5.17 -1.03
C PHE A 111 -1.23 4.44 0.06
N LEU A 112 -1.73 5.16 1.07
CA LEU A 112 -2.63 4.58 2.06
C LEU A 112 -3.94 4.11 1.42
N CYS A 113 -4.52 4.90 0.51
CA CYS A 113 -5.71 4.52 -0.24
C CYS A 113 -5.47 3.30 -1.16
N LEU A 114 -4.27 3.15 -1.74
CA LEU A 114 -3.89 1.94 -2.49
C LEU A 114 -3.97 0.69 -1.61
N LEU A 115 -3.50 0.75 -0.36
CA LEU A 115 -3.60 -0.36 0.59
C LEU A 115 -5.05 -0.71 0.93
N CYS A 116 -5.95 0.29 1.01
CA CYS A 116 -7.37 0.03 1.20
C CYS A 116 -7.96 -0.69 -0.02
N LEU A 117 -7.71 -0.18 -1.23
CA LEU A 117 -8.18 -0.80 -2.48
C LEU A 117 -7.67 -2.24 -2.65
N GLU A 118 -6.41 -2.51 -2.31
CA GLU A 118 -5.83 -3.86 -2.37
C GLU A 118 -6.65 -4.88 -1.57
N THR A 119 -7.20 -4.50 -0.40
CA THR A 119 -8.03 -5.41 0.40
C THR A 119 -9.31 -5.84 -0.31
N ALA A 120 -9.84 -4.99 -1.18
CA ALA A 120 -11.04 -5.28 -1.96
C ALA A 120 -10.77 -6.04 -3.26
N LEU A 121 -9.55 -5.98 -3.78
CA LEU A 121 -9.12 -6.60 -5.03
C LEU A 121 -8.43 -7.95 -4.79
N GLY A 122 -8.92 -8.75 -3.82
CA GLY A 122 -8.25 -9.97 -3.36
C GLY A 122 -8.01 -11.06 -4.43
N GLN A 123 -8.72 -11.01 -5.56
CA GLN A 123 -8.52 -11.91 -6.70
C GLN A 123 -7.68 -11.29 -7.84
N GLY A 124 -7.14 -10.10 -7.61
CA GLY A 124 -6.51 -9.27 -8.63
C GLY A 124 -7.44 -8.17 -9.14
N GLY A 125 -6.88 -7.28 -9.96
CA GLY A 125 -7.61 -6.14 -10.49
C GLY A 125 -6.69 -5.06 -11.04
N ARG A 126 -7.28 -3.92 -11.39
CA ARG A 126 -6.56 -2.74 -11.83
C ARG A 126 -6.88 -1.59 -10.90
N ILE A 127 -5.87 -0.83 -10.53
CA ILE A 127 -6.03 0.46 -9.88
C ILE A 127 -5.53 1.54 -10.83
N THR A 128 -6.35 2.55 -11.09
CA THR A 128 -5.94 3.77 -11.80
C THR A 128 -5.89 4.92 -10.80
N VAL A 129 -4.79 5.65 -10.77
CA VAL A 129 -4.57 6.83 -9.94
C VAL A 129 -4.40 8.04 -10.84
N GLU A 130 -5.22 9.06 -10.63
CA GLU A 130 -5.23 10.28 -11.44
C GLU A 130 -5.13 11.50 -10.54
N ARG A 131 -4.17 12.37 -10.84
CA ARG A 131 -4.07 13.72 -10.27
C ARG A 131 -4.64 14.72 -11.28
N GLY A 132 -5.88 15.14 -11.06
CA GLY A 132 -6.47 16.29 -11.76
C GLY A 132 -5.89 17.62 -11.26
N GLU A 133 -6.46 18.76 -11.61
CA GLU A 133 -5.95 20.08 -11.16
C GLU A 133 -6.14 20.30 -9.65
N ALA A 134 -7.27 19.87 -9.09
CA ALA A 134 -7.62 20.12 -7.69
C ALA A 134 -7.73 18.88 -6.79
N ARG A 135 -7.89 17.68 -7.38
CA ARG A 135 -8.21 16.46 -6.66
C ARG A 135 -7.41 15.25 -7.15
N TRP A 136 -7.21 14.30 -6.24
CA TRP A 136 -6.80 12.94 -6.55
C TRP A 136 -8.02 12.06 -6.72
N THR A 137 -7.97 11.14 -7.69
CA THR A 137 -8.97 10.09 -7.88
C THR A 137 -8.24 8.76 -7.98
N LEU A 138 -8.61 7.78 -7.15
CA LEU A 138 -8.13 6.42 -7.23
C LEU A 138 -9.32 5.51 -7.52
N THR A 139 -9.19 4.70 -8.56
CA THR A 139 -10.26 3.81 -9.04
C THR A 139 -9.74 2.39 -9.05
N GLY A 140 -10.22 1.53 -8.15
CA GLY A 140 -9.93 0.10 -8.15
C GLY A 140 -11.06 -0.68 -8.81
N SER A 141 -10.74 -1.52 -9.79
CA SER A 141 -11.72 -2.34 -10.52
C SER A 141 -11.34 -3.81 -10.57
N ALA A 142 -12.34 -4.67 -10.41
CA ALA A 142 -12.23 -6.12 -10.55
C ALA A 142 -13.57 -6.75 -10.94
N PRO A 143 -13.58 -7.95 -11.55
CA PRO A 143 -14.82 -8.69 -11.82
C PRO A 143 -15.64 -8.99 -10.58
N ARG A 144 -14.99 -9.10 -9.41
CA ARG A 144 -15.63 -9.31 -8.12
C ARG A 144 -14.85 -8.59 -7.02
N LEU A 145 -15.51 -7.68 -6.31
CA LEU A 145 -14.95 -7.00 -5.15
C LEU A 145 -15.20 -7.80 -3.86
N ARG A 146 -14.24 -7.74 -2.93
CA ARG A 146 -14.38 -8.25 -1.55
C ARG A 146 -14.45 -7.06 -0.57
N ILE A 147 -15.66 -6.56 -0.32
CA ILE A 147 -15.87 -5.44 0.59
C ILE A 147 -16.24 -5.96 1.97
N ASP A 148 -15.56 -5.44 2.99
CA ASP A 148 -15.97 -5.52 4.38
C ASP A 148 -16.64 -4.18 4.75
N PRO A 149 -17.99 -4.12 4.83
CA PRO A 149 -18.70 -2.85 4.99
C PRO A 149 -18.28 -2.07 6.23
N ASP A 150 -18.09 -2.77 7.36
CA ASP A 150 -17.75 -2.15 8.64
C ASP A 150 -16.36 -1.50 8.56
N LEU A 151 -15.42 -2.18 7.90
CA LEU A 151 -14.08 -1.66 7.69
C LEU A 151 -14.05 -0.47 6.72
N TRP A 152 -14.81 -0.54 5.63
CA TRP A 152 -14.85 0.54 4.64
C TRP A 152 -15.61 1.77 5.15
N GLU A 153 -16.56 1.59 6.06
CA GLU A 153 -17.26 2.69 6.73
C GLU A 153 -16.29 3.57 7.53
N THR A 154 -15.22 2.99 8.12
CA THR A 154 -14.24 3.77 8.92
C THR A 154 -13.57 4.89 8.12
N LEU A 155 -13.47 4.75 6.79
CA LEU A 155 -12.89 5.78 5.92
C LEU A 155 -13.70 7.07 5.89
N SER A 156 -15.02 6.96 6.04
CA SER A 156 -15.95 8.10 6.03
C SER A 156 -16.46 8.45 7.44
N ASN A 157 -16.50 7.47 8.34
CA ASN A 157 -16.93 7.60 9.72
C ASN A 157 -15.87 7.00 10.66
N PRO A 158 -14.89 7.80 11.12
CA PRO A 158 -13.79 7.28 11.96
C PRO A 158 -14.24 6.81 13.35
N GLN A 159 -15.50 7.05 13.72
CA GLN A 159 -16.12 6.56 14.95
C GLN A 159 -16.85 5.22 14.74
N ALA A 160 -16.85 4.68 13.52
CA ALA A 160 -17.34 3.33 13.26
C ALA A 160 -16.55 2.33 14.12
N GLY A 161 -17.28 1.51 14.88
CA GLY A 161 -16.70 0.60 15.87
C GLY A 161 -16.07 -0.67 15.30
N ALA A 162 -15.56 -0.63 14.06
CA ALA A 162 -14.95 -1.79 13.42
C ALA A 162 -13.65 -2.17 14.14
N GLU A 163 -13.47 -3.46 14.40
CA GLU A 163 -12.23 -3.98 14.96
C GLU A 163 -11.16 -4.05 13.86
N VAL A 164 -10.12 -3.22 13.97
CA VAL A 164 -9.06 -3.12 12.95
C VAL A 164 -7.81 -3.87 13.38
N GLY A 165 -7.52 -4.97 12.69
CA GLY A 165 -6.27 -5.72 12.86
C GLY A 165 -5.08 -5.09 12.12
N ALA A 166 -3.87 -5.62 12.34
CA ALA A 166 -2.64 -5.10 11.72
C ALA A 166 -2.69 -5.11 10.18
N GLY A 167 -3.29 -6.14 9.56
CA GLY A 167 -3.48 -6.23 8.11
C GLY A 167 -4.40 -5.16 7.52
N GLN A 168 -5.13 -4.45 8.37
CA GLN A 168 -6.16 -3.46 8.01
C GLN A 168 -5.85 -2.07 8.61
N VAL A 169 -4.70 -1.88 9.27
CA VAL A 169 -4.34 -0.63 9.97
C VAL A 169 -4.45 0.63 9.10
N GLN A 170 -4.28 0.51 7.79
CA GLN A 170 -4.47 1.59 6.82
C GLN A 170 -5.85 2.24 6.90
N PHE A 171 -6.90 1.50 7.28
CA PHE A 171 -8.26 2.01 7.42
C PHE A 171 -8.43 2.96 8.61
N MET A 172 -7.51 2.94 9.58
CA MET A 172 -7.40 3.97 10.62
C MET A 172 -6.46 5.12 10.21
N LEU A 173 -5.41 4.81 9.45
CA LEU A 173 -4.42 5.82 9.03
C LEU A 173 -4.97 6.80 7.99
N VAL A 174 -5.85 6.35 7.09
CA VAL A 174 -6.43 7.21 6.04
C VAL A 174 -7.23 8.37 6.66
N PRO A 175 -8.21 8.15 7.57
CA PRO A 175 -8.92 9.26 8.20
C PRO A 175 -8.03 10.25 8.96
N ASP A 176 -7.04 9.74 9.70
CA ASP A 176 -6.07 10.56 10.43
C ASP A 176 -5.25 11.44 9.48
N GLU A 177 -4.80 10.88 8.36
CA GLU A 177 -4.02 11.62 7.36
C GLU A 177 -4.88 12.62 6.59
N ILE A 178 -6.14 12.29 6.29
CA ILE A 178 -7.13 13.21 5.72
C ILE A 178 -7.32 14.43 6.64
N ALA A 179 -7.50 14.21 7.93
CA ALA A 179 -7.66 15.28 8.92
C ALA A 179 -6.40 16.15 9.02
N ARG A 180 -5.21 15.54 9.09
CA ARG A 180 -3.92 16.27 9.13
C ARG A 180 -3.66 17.11 7.88
N GLN A 181 -4.20 16.71 6.73
CA GLN A 181 -4.08 17.44 5.47
C GLN A 181 -5.22 18.42 5.20
N HIS A 182 -6.20 18.52 6.11
CA HIS A 182 -7.40 19.35 5.95
C HIS A 182 -8.18 19.03 4.65
N ARG A 183 -8.30 17.74 4.33
CA ARG A 183 -9.01 17.25 3.15
C ARG A 183 -10.33 16.58 3.52
N ARG A 184 -11.09 16.18 2.49
CA ARG A 184 -12.26 15.32 2.61
C ARG A 184 -12.10 14.14 1.67
N LEU A 185 -12.34 12.94 2.18
CA LEU A 185 -12.41 11.72 1.37
C LEU A 185 -13.87 11.47 0.98
N THR A 186 -14.08 11.14 -0.28
CA THR A 186 -15.34 10.56 -0.79
C THR A 186 -15.07 9.13 -1.23
N VAL A 187 -15.93 8.21 -0.81
CA VAL A 187 -15.89 6.79 -1.17
C VAL A 187 -17.16 6.44 -1.94
N GLU A 188 -16.99 5.93 -3.15
CA GLU A 188 -18.08 5.42 -3.99
C GLU A 188 -17.81 3.95 -4.30
N ILE A 189 -18.76 3.08 -4.00
CA ILE A 189 -18.63 1.64 -4.22
C ILE A 189 -19.76 1.19 -5.14
N SER A 190 -19.40 0.48 -6.20
CA SER A 190 -20.31 -0.19 -7.13
C SER A 190 -20.03 -1.69 -7.12
N GLU A 191 -20.68 -2.44 -8.02
CA GLU A 191 -20.51 -3.90 -8.10
C GLU A 191 -19.07 -4.32 -8.47
N THR A 192 -18.42 -3.56 -9.36
CA THR A 192 -17.11 -3.92 -9.94
C THR A 192 -16.04 -2.84 -9.76
N GLU A 193 -16.39 -1.67 -9.23
CA GLU A 193 -15.48 -0.55 -9.06
C GLU A 193 -15.64 0.12 -7.69
N ILE A 194 -14.51 0.53 -7.12
CA ILE A 194 -14.41 1.42 -5.97
C ILE A 194 -13.67 2.68 -6.40
N ARG A 195 -14.23 3.85 -6.06
CA ARG A 195 -13.63 5.15 -6.34
C ARG A 195 -13.41 5.92 -5.04
N LEU A 196 -12.16 6.37 -4.85
CA LEU A 196 -11.71 7.20 -3.73
C LEU A 196 -11.29 8.57 -4.28
N THR A 197 -11.82 9.65 -3.72
CA THR A 197 -11.48 11.03 -4.15
C THR A 197 -11.15 11.92 -2.96
N PHE A 198 -10.08 12.72 -3.05
CA PHE A 198 -9.65 13.69 -2.03
C PHE A 198 -8.82 14.86 -2.59
#